data_AF-A0A7K2XAN5-F1
#
_entry.id   AF-A0A7K2XAN5-F1
#
_cell.length_a   1.000
_cell.length_b   1.000
_cell.length_c   1.000
_cell.angle_alpha   90.00
_cell.angle_beta   90.00
_cell.angle_gamma   90.00
#
_symmetry.space_group_name_H-M   'P 1'
#
loop_
_entity.id
_entity.type
_entity.pdbx_description
1 polymer ?
#
loop_
_entity_poly.entity_id
_entity_poly.type
_entity_poly.pdbx_seq_one_letter_code
_entity_poly.pdbx_strand_id
1 'polypeptide(L)'
;CPVRVDGRPAAWGTAVRVGAGAVVEVGTAARGLRAYVAFGGGIEVEPVLGSRSTDLLSGLGPAPLTRGTVLPLGADTAVRVPVDAPPWPGPPDALVLRVRLGPRD
;
A
#
# COMPACT_ATOMS: atom_id res chain seq x y z
N CYS A 1 2.68 -4.06 10.60
CA CYS A 1 1.40 -3.82 11.30
C CYS A 1 0.60 -5.11 11.31
N PRO A 2 -0.24 -5.37 12.31
CA PRO A 2 -1.19 -6.48 12.24
C PRO A 2 -2.22 -6.18 11.13
N VAL A 3 -2.58 -7.21 10.36
CA VAL A 3 -3.63 -7.15 9.34
C VAL A 3 -4.71 -8.15 9.71
N ARG A 4 -5.98 -7.76 9.60
CA ARG A 4 -7.13 -8.63 9.86
C ARG A 4 -8.15 -8.55 8.73
N VAL A 5 -8.82 -9.66 8.48
CA VAL A 5 -10.02 -9.75 7.64
C VAL A 5 -11.14 -10.32 8.50
N ASP A 6 -12.21 -9.54 8.70
CA ASP A 6 -13.32 -9.87 9.62
C ASP A 6 -12.83 -10.28 11.01
N GLY A 7 -11.89 -9.51 11.56
CA GLY A 7 -11.28 -9.75 12.87
C GLY A 7 -10.26 -10.90 12.92
N ARG A 8 -10.15 -11.74 11.89
CA ARG A 8 -9.20 -12.85 11.83
C ARG A 8 -7.83 -12.39 11.31
N PRO A 9 -6.71 -12.82 11.92
CA PRO A 9 -5.38 -12.47 11.43
C PRO A 9 -5.17 -12.90 9.97
N ALA A 10 -4.58 -12.00 9.19
CA ALA A 10 -4.16 -12.24 7.82
C ALA A 10 -2.66 -12.00 7.69
N ALA A 11 -2.00 -12.76 6.80
CA ALA A 11 -0.57 -12.63 6.57
C ALA A 11 -0.25 -11.29 5.88
N TRP A 12 0.71 -10.56 6.44
CA TRP A 12 1.26 -9.35 5.81
C TRP A 12 2.23 -9.72 4.68
N GLY A 13 2.27 -8.92 3.62
CA GLY A 13 3.19 -9.12 2.49
C GLY A 13 2.76 -10.23 1.51
N THR A 14 1.55 -10.76 1.63
CA THR A 14 0.98 -11.73 0.69
C THR A 14 -0.41 -11.31 0.22
N ALA A 15 -0.82 -11.80 -0.95
CA ALA A 15 -2.15 -11.56 -1.47
C ALA A 15 -3.17 -12.41 -0.71
N VAL A 16 -4.22 -11.76 -0.20
CA VAL A 16 -5.33 -12.41 0.50
C VAL A 16 -6.64 -12.19 -0.25
N ARG A 17 -7.50 -13.20 -0.31
CA ARG A 17 -8.85 -13.04 -0.87
C ARG A 17 -9.75 -12.42 0.19
N VAL A 18 -10.48 -11.38 -0.21
CA VAL A 18 -11.43 -10.66 0.63
C VAL A 18 -12.80 -10.79 -0.03
N GLY A 19 -13.76 -11.34 0.70
CA GLY A 19 -15.13 -11.48 0.21
C GLY A 19 -15.84 -10.13 0.14
N ALA A 20 -16.86 -10.03 -0.70
CA ALA A 20 -17.72 -8.84 -0.72
C ALA A 20 -18.33 -8.61 0.67
N GLY A 21 -18.28 -7.37 1.15
CA GLY A 21 -18.78 -6.98 2.48
C GLY A 21 -17.82 -7.26 3.64
N ALA A 22 -16.71 -7.98 3.42
CA ALA A 22 -15.71 -8.20 4.46
C ALA A 22 -14.93 -6.91 4.77
N VAL A 23 -14.49 -6.78 6.01
CA VAL A 23 -13.71 -5.64 6.50
C VAL A 23 -12.24 -6.01 6.60
N VAL A 24 -11.39 -5.21 5.95
CA VAL A 24 -9.93 -5.30 6.09
C VAL A 24 -9.46 -4.22 7.05
N GLU A 25 -8.79 -4.64 8.13
CA GLU A 25 -8.21 -3.75 9.12
C GLU A 25 -6.69 -3.80 9.04
N VAL A 26 -6.05 -2.63 8.87
CA VAL A 26 -4.60 -2.49 8.94
C VAL A 26 -4.27 -1.68 10.19
N GLY A 27 -3.67 -2.34 11.17
CA GLY A 27 -3.33 -1.70 12.44
C GLY A 27 -2.08 -0.82 12.36
N THR A 28 -1.67 -0.31 13.51
CA THR A 28 -0.46 0.53 13.64
C THR A 28 0.80 -0.21 13.23
N ALA A 29 1.71 0.48 12.53
CA ALA A 29 3.03 -0.04 12.21
C ALA A 29 3.86 -0.22 13.49
N ALA A 30 4.27 -1.46 13.78
CA ALA A 30 5.16 -1.78 14.92
C ALA A 30 6.65 -1.52 14.60
N ARG A 31 7.02 -1.64 13.32
CA ARG A 31 8.34 -1.29 12.78
C ARG A 31 8.15 -0.57 11.45
N GLY A 32 9.00 0.42 11.19
CA GLY A 32 8.86 1.32 10.03
C GLY A 32 7.72 2.33 10.20
N LEU A 33 7.41 3.05 9.13
CA LEU A 33 6.44 4.16 9.15
C LEU A 33 5.26 3.97 8.20
N ARG A 34 5.50 3.41 7.02
CA ARG A 34 4.50 3.30 5.94
C ARG A 34 4.12 1.85 5.71
N ALA A 35 2.82 1.63 5.50
CA ALA A 35 2.27 0.38 5.00
C ALA A 35 1.56 0.66 3.66
N TYR A 36 1.56 -0.33 2.78
CA TYR A 36 0.91 -0.26 1.48
C TYR A 36 -0.19 -1.32 1.42
N VAL A 37 -1.35 -0.92 0.90
CA VAL A 37 -2.47 -1.82 0.62
C VAL A 37 -2.66 -1.83 -0.89
N ALA A 38 -2.62 -3.02 -1.49
CA ALA A 38 -2.82 -3.22 -2.91
C ALA A 38 -4.10 -4.02 -3.13
N PHE A 39 -4.81 -3.67 -4.20
CA PHE A 39 -6.04 -4.33 -4.63
C PHE A 39 -5.80 -5.01 -5.97
N GLY A 40 -6.37 -6.20 -6.19
CA GLY A 40 -6.41 -6.79 -7.53
C GLY A 40 -7.08 -5.82 -8.50
N GLY A 41 -6.48 -5.57 -9.65
CA GLY A 41 -6.92 -4.54 -10.60
C GLY A 41 -6.52 -3.09 -10.26
N GLY A 42 -6.03 -2.82 -9.04
CA GLY A 42 -5.62 -1.49 -8.59
C GLY A 42 -6.79 -0.53 -8.31
N ILE A 43 -6.45 0.71 -7.93
CA ILE A 43 -7.43 1.78 -7.69
C ILE A 43 -7.58 2.59 -8.98
N GLU A 44 -8.80 2.64 -9.52
CA GLU A 44 -9.11 3.22 -10.83
C GLU A 44 -9.70 4.63 -10.72
N VAL A 45 -8.94 5.53 -10.11
CA VAL A 45 -9.26 6.97 -10.09
C VAL A 45 -8.71 7.68 -11.32
N GLU A 46 -9.26 8.84 -11.68
CA GLU A 46 -8.78 9.64 -12.81
C GLU A 46 -7.31 10.07 -12.58
N PRO A 47 -6.40 9.83 -13.55
CA PRO A 47 -5.02 10.29 -13.42
C PRO A 47 -4.90 11.81 -13.62
N VAL A 48 -4.00 12.43 -12.85
CA VAL A 48 -3.59 13.83 -13.02
C VAL A 48 -2.15 13.82 -13.52
N LEU A 49 -1.90 14.49 -14.65
CA LEU A 49 -0.59 14.46 -15.34
C LEU A 49 -0.10 13.03 -15.65
N GLY A 50 -1.02 12.11 -15.94
CA GLY A 50 -0.71 10.71 -16.24
C GLY A 50 -0.39 9.84 -15.01
N SER A 51 -0.54 10.36 -13.78
CA SER A 51 -0.27 9.64 -12.54
C SER A 51 -1.48 9.64 -11.60
N ARG A 52 -1.56 8.61 -10.73
CA ARG A 52 -2.55 8.53 -9.64
C ARG A 52 -1.95 8.82 -8.27
N SER A 53 -0.70 9.28 -8.22
CA SER A 53 -0.07 9.68 -6.96
C SER A 53 -0.67 10.97 -6.45
N THR A 54 -0.80 11.08 -5.13
CA THR A 54 -1.12 12.32 -4.43
C THR A 54 0.17 13.09 -4.14
N ASP A 55 0.28 14.30 -4.65
CA ASP A 55 1.30 15.26 -4.24
C ASP A 55 0.73 16.15 -3.13
N LEU A 56 1.21 15.95 -1.90
CA LEU A 56 0.75 16.70 -0.73
C LEU A 56 1.21 18.16 -0.72
N LEU A 57 2.26 18.52 -1.46
CA LEU A 57 2.79 19.89 -1.49
C LEU A 57 1.96 20.77 -2.44
N SER A 58 1.70 20.28 -3.66
CA SER A 58 0.95 21.03 -4.67
C SER A 58 -0.56 20.79 -4.61
N GLY A 59 -1.00 19.68 -3.99
CA GLY A 59 -2.39 19.23 -4.01
C GLY A 59 -2.80 18.52 -5.30
N LEU A 60 -1.85 18.21 -6.21
CA LEU A 60 -2.13 17.47 -7.43
C LEU A 60 -2.43 15.99 -7.16
N GLY A 61 -3.27 15.41 -8.01
CA GLY A 61 -3.67 14.00 -7.94
C GLY A 61 -4.90 13.76 -7.06
N PRO A 62 -5.18 12.48 -6.75
CA PRO A 62 -6.32 12.12 -5.91
C PRO A 62 -6.19 12.72 -4.50
N ALA A 63 -7.29 13.22 -3.95
CA ALA A 63 -7.30 13.76 -2.60
C ALA A 63 -6.97 12.68 -1.55
N PRO A 64 -6.33 13.05 -0.41
CA PRO A 64 -6.16 12.14 0.72
C PRO A 64 -7.49 11.51 1.15
N LEU A 65 -7.46 10.22 1.47
CA LEU A 65 -8.66 9.48 1.85
C LEU A 65 -9.27 10.05 3.14
N THR A 66 -10.59 10.13 3.16
CA THR A 66 -11.36 10.52 4.34
C THR A 66 -12.39 9.46 4.67
N ARG A 67 -13.01 9.55 5.84
CA ARG A 67 -14.08 8.63 6.22
C ARG A 67 -15.21 8.71 5.19
N GLY A 68 -15.61 7.56 4.65
CA GLY A 68 -16.65 7.47 3.64
C GLY A 68 -16.17 7.59 2.19
N THR A 69 -14.87 7.76 1.94
CA THR A 69 -14.34 7.67 0.58
C THR A 69 -14.60 6.29 -0.01
N VAL A 70 -15.23 6.26 -1.18
CA VAL A 70 -15.44 5.05 -2.00
C VAL A 70 -14.43 5.07 -3.13
N LEU A 71 -13.64 4.00 -3.23
CA LEU A 71 -12.60 3.86 -4.25
C LEU A 71 -13.05 2.89 -5.34
N PRO A 72 -13.11 3.30 -6.61
CA PRO A 72 -13.31 2.37 -7.71
C PRO A 72 -12.07 1.47 -7.83
N LEU A 73 -12.32 0.19 -8.08
CA LEU A 73 -11.27 -0.79 -8.36
C LEU A 73 -11.29 -1.14 -9.84
N GLY A 74 -10.10 -1.31 -10.42
CA GLY A 74 -9.97 -1.81 -11.78
C GLY A 74 -10.35 -3.29 -11.88
N ALA A 75 -10.50 -3.77 -13.11
CA ALA A 75 -10.76 -5.19 -13.36
C ALA A 75 -9.56 -6.05 -12.89
N ASP A 76 -9.80 -6.99 -11.98
CA ASP A 76 -8.81 -7.98 -11.57
C ASP A 76 -8.71 -9.09 -12.62
N THR A 77 -7.89 -8.86 -13.64
CA THR A 77 -7.65 -9.81 -14.74
C THR A 77 -6.46 -10.75 -14.47
N ALA A 78 -5.81 -10.63 -13.31
CA ALA A 78 -4.59 -11.35 -13.01
C ALA A 78 -4.86 -12.83 -12.72
N VAL A 79 -4.15 -13.70 -13.44
CA VAL A 79 -4.03 -15.12 -13.07
C VAL A 79 -3.12 -15.20 -11.85
N ARG A 80 -3.66 -15.63 -10.71
CA ARG A 80 -2.90 -15.80 -9.47
C ARG A 80 -2.04 -17.05 -9.58
N VAL A 81 -0.75 -16.86 -9.86
CA VAL A 81 0.26 -17.90 -9.70
C VAL A 81 0.81 -17.76 -8.27
N PRO A 82 0.87 -18.85 -7.47
CA PRO A 82 1.60 -18.81 -6.21
C PRO A 82 3.03 -18.38 -6.49
N VAL A 83 3.43 -17.24 -5.94
CA VAL A 83 4.82 -16.78 -5.99
C VAL A 83 5.42 -17.10 -4.64
N ASP A 84 6.40 -18.00 -4.62
CA ASP A 84 7.27 -18.18 -3.47
C ASP A 84 8.23 -16.99 -3.41
N ALA A 85 7.76 -15.89 -2.83
CA ALA A 85 8.58 -14.74 -2.51
C ALA A 85 9.26 -14.95 -1.16
N PRO A 86 10.56 -14.65 -1.03
CA PRO A 86 11.19 -14.61 0.28
C PRO A 86 10.48 -13.57 1.16
N PRO A 87 10.46 -13.76 2.49
CA PRO A 87 9.89 -12.76 3.38
C PRO A 87 10.62 -11.43 3.19
N TRP A 88 9.86 -10.34 3.11
CA TRP A 88 10.44 -9.01 3.09
C TRP A 88 11.14 -8.74 4.42
N PRO A 89 12.44 -8.39 4.42
CA PRO A 89 13.11 -8.03 5.65
C PRO A 89 12.45 -6.79 6.24
N GLY A 90 12.20 -6.83 7.54
CA GLY A 90 11.74 -5.65 8.27
C GLY A 90 12.80 -4.54 8.24
N PRO A 91 12.40 -3.27 8.43
CA PRO A 91 13.37 -2.19 8.53
C PRO A 91 14.30 -2.42 9.73
N PRO A 92 15.60 -2.09 9.61
CA PRO A 92 16.55 -2.21 10.72
C PRO A 92 16.24 -1.18 11.82
N ASP A 93 16.75 -1.43 13.03
CA ASP A 93 16.62 -0.48 14.15
C ASP A 93 17.38 0.83 13.89
N ALA A 94 18.47 0.76 13.12
CA ALA A 94 19.21 1.90 12.63
C ALA A 94 19.43 1.78 11.12
N LEU A 95 19.08 2.84 10.38
CA LEU A 95 19.25 2.89 8.93
C LEU A 95 20.53 3.65 8.58
N VAL A 96 21.53 2.94 8.06
CA VAL A 96 22.74 3.55 7.51
C VAL A 96 22.50 3.81 6.02
N LEU A 97 22.47 5.08 5.64
CA LEU A 97 22.28 5.50 4.25
C LEU A 97 23.60 5.92 3.63
N ARG A 98 23.87 5.43 2.41
CA ARG A 98 24.96 5.95 1.60
C ARG A 98 24.51 7.25 0.96
N VAL A 99 25.28 8.31 1.16
CA VAL A 99 25.04 9.62 0.57
C VAL A 99 26.08 9.87 -0.51
N ARG A 100 25.63 10.39 -1.66
CA ARG A 100 26.53 11.01 -2.63
C ARG A 100 26.54 12.50 -2.34
N LEU A 101 27.73 13.06 -2.14
CA LEU A 101 27.91 14.49 -1.88
C LEU A 101 27.59 15.33 -3.13
N GLY A 102 27.17 16.58 -2.91
CA GLY A 102 26.81 17.54 -3.95
C GLY A 102 25.30 17.89 -3.97
N PRO A 103 24.89 18.92 -4.75
CA PRO A 103 25.73 19.77 -5.60
C PRO A 103 26.42 20.92 -4.85
N ARG A 104 26.10 21.10 -3.57
CA ARG A 104 26.76 22.04 -2.66
C ARG A 104 27.49 21.20 -1.62
N ASP A 105 28.67 21.66 -1.22
CA ASP A 105 29.61 20.99 -0.32
C ASP A 105 28.93 20.37 0.92
#